data_AF-A0A659MIQ1-F1
#
_entry.id   AF-A0A659MIQ1-F1
#
_cell.length_a   1.000
_cell.length_b   1.000
_cell.length_c   1.000
_cell.angle_alpha   90.00
_cell.angle_beta   90.00
_cell.angle_gamma   90.00
#
_symmetry.space_group_name_H-M   'P 1'
#
loop_
_entity.id
_entity.type
_entity.pdbx_description
1 polymer ?
#
loop_
_entity_poly.entity_id
_entity_poly.type
_entity_poly.pdbx_seq_one_letter_code
_entity_poly.pdbx_strand_id
1 'polypeptide(L)'
;RKICKIKNNIFFCEDTISKEILNISQLSSGERQLIYILATAANTYGKPAVFLMDEPEISLHMSWQETIINSIRKINPQIQLIIVTHSPAIVMNGYMDAYVDIKNIVTESSHG
;
A
#
# COMPACT_ATOMS: atom_id res chain seq x y z
N ARG A 1 -20.30 4.05 -4.84
CA ARG A 1 -18.97 3.42 -5.05
C ARG A 1 -18.09 4.51 -5.64
N LYS A 2 -16.84 4.68 -5.22
CA LYS A 2 -15.99 5.77 -5.76
C LYS A 2 -15.12 5.24 -6.88
N ILE A 3 -14.92 6.03 -7.93
CA ILE A 3 -13.99 5.71 -9.02
C ILE A 3 -12.99 6.85 -9.13
N CYS A 4 -11.71 6.55 -8.99
CA CYS A 4 -10.65 7.53 -9.15
C CYS A 4 -9.95 7.35 -10.49
N LYS A 5 -9.66 8.46 -11.17
CA LYS A 5 -9.03 8.51 -12.49
C LYS A 5 -7.96 9.60 -12.50
N ILE A 6 -6.99 9.41 -13.39
CA ILE A 6 -6.00 10.43 -13.72
C ILE A 6 -6.29 10.91 -15.14
N LYS A 7 -6.46 12.22 -15.31
CA LYS A 7 -6.59 12.88 -16.63
C LYS A 7 -5.76 14.15 -16.59
N ASN A 8 -4.93 14.37 -17.61
CA ASN A 8 -4.06 15.54 -17.70
C ASN A 8 -3.20 15.76 -16.44
N ASN A 9 -2.66 14.68 -15.87
CA ASN A 9 -1.90 14.68 -14.61
C ASN A 9 -2.67 15.14 -13.37
N ILE A 10 -4.00 15.29 -13.46
CA ILE A 10 -4.86 15.59 -12.33
C ILE A 10 -5.55 14.30 -11.90
N PHE A 11 -5.39 13.97 -10.62
CA PHE A 11 -6.14 12.90 -9.97
C PHE A 11 -7.48 13.45 -9.50
N PHE A 12 -8.58 12.82 -9.91
CA PHE A 12 -9.92 13.14 -9.43
C PHE A 12 -10.67 11.86 -9.15
N CYS A 13 -11.49 11.89 -8.10
CA CYS A 13 -12.41 10.82 -7.77
C CYS A 13 -13.84 11.28 -8.06
N GLU A 14 -14.66 10.38 -8.58
CA GLU A 14 -16.08 10.60 -8.84
C GLU A 14 -16.88 9.62 -7.99
N ASP A 15 -17.91 10.11 -7.30
CA ASP A 15 -18.90 9.23 -6.71
C ASP A 15 -19.85 8.71 -7.79
N THR A 16 -19.97 7.38 -7.93
CA THR A 16 -20.80 6.78 -8.98
C THR A 16 -22.29 7.04 -8.83
N ILE A 17 -22.74 7.41 -7.63
CA ILE A 17 -24.14 7.64 -7.29
C ILE A 17 -24.48 9.11 -7.51
N SER A 18 -23.75 10.02 -6.86
CA SER A 18 -24.04 11.46 -6.97
C SER A 18 -23.47 12.11 -8.24
N LYS A 19 -22.56 11.43 -8.96
CA LYS A 19 -21.80 11.98 -10.10
C LYS A 19 -20.92 13.17 -9.73
N GLU A 20 -20.73 13.43 -8.43
CA GLU A 20 -19.92 14.54 -7.96
C GLU A 20 -18.42 14.21 -8.02
N ILE A 21 -17.64 15.23 -8.38
CA ILE A 21 -16.18 15.18 -8.28
C ILE A 21 -15.80 15.42 -6.82
N LEU A 22 -15.08 14.47 -6.25
CA LEU A 22 -14.59 14.49 -4.88
C LEU A 22 -13.16 15.02 -4.82
N ASN A 23 -12.95 15.95 -3.90
CA ASN A 23 -11.61 16.37 -3.49
C ASN A 23 -10.96 15.32 -2.59
N ILE A 24 -9.63 15.36 -2.47
CA ILE A 24 -8.87 14.46 -1.60
C ILE A 24 -9.37 14.47 -0.15
N SER A 25 -9.85 15.62 0.35
CA SER A 25 -10.39 15.78 1.71
C SER A 25 -11.69 15.01 1.95
N GLN A 26 -12.44 14.67 0.88
CA GLN A 26 -13.71 13.94 0.94
C GLN A 26 -13.52 12.41 0.82
N LEU A 27 -12.28 11.96 0.66
CA LEU A 27 -11.94 10.54 0.66
C LEU A 27 -11.82 9.99 2.09
N SER A 28 -12.08 8.69 2.25
CA SER A 28 -11.86 8.02 3.52
C SER A 28 -10.39 8.04 3.91
N SER A 29 -10.06 7.82 5.18
CA SER A 29 -8.66 7.69 5.64
C SER A 29 -7.91 6.63 4.82
N GLY A 30 -8.49 5.45 4.64
CA GLY A 30 -7.91 4.37 3.85
C GLY A 30 -7.70 4.72 2.37
N GLU A 31 -8.65 5.40 1.75
CA GLU A 31 -8.51 5.87 0.35
C GLU A 31 -7.34 6.84 0.20
N ARG A 32 -7.22 7.81 1.12
CA ARG A 32 -6.12 8.80 1.12
C ARG A 32 -4.76 8.12 1.35
N GLN A 33 -4.71 7.16 2.28
CA GLN A 33 -3.51 6.39 2.58
C GLN A 33 -3.05 5.57 1.38
N LEU A 34 -3.98 4.88 0.71
CA LEU A 34 -3.67 4.14 -0.52
C LEU A 34 -3.11 5.06 -1.61
N ILE A 35 -3.75 6.22 -1.84
CA ILE A 35 -3.27 7.20 -2.81
C ILE A 35 -1.87 7.70 -2.45
N TYR A 36 -1.62 8.01 -1.19
CA TYR A 36 -0.31 8.46 -0.72
C TYR A 36 0.79 7.43 -0.99
N ILE A 37 0.54 6.17 -0.64
CA ILE A 37 1.49 5.07 -0.85
C ILE A 37 1.78 4.89 -2.35
N LEU A 38 0.75 4.82 -3.20
CA LEU A 38 0.90 4.61 -4.63
C LEU A 38 1.56 5.82 -5.33
N ALA A 39 1.22 7.05 -4.93
CA ALA A 39 1.86 8.25 -5.45
C ALA A 39 3.35 8.32 -5.05
N THR A 40 3.67 7.94 -3.80
CA THR A 40 5.06 7.85 -3.35
C THR A 40 5.82 6.82 -4.17
N ALA A 41 5.23 5.64 -4.43
CA ALA A 41 5.83 4.62 -5.30
C ALA A 41 6.08 5.17 -6.71
N ALA A 42 5.10 5.88 -7.29
CA ALA A 42 5.20 6.46 -8.62
C ALA A 42 6.34 7.49 -8.74
N ASN A 43 6.60 8.27 -7.69
CA ASN A 43 7.72 9.21 -7.66
C ASN A 43 9.11 8.55 -7.73
N THR A 44 9.20 7.25 -7.42
CA THR A 44 10.44 6.49 -7.51
C THR A 44 10.62 5.73 -8.82
N TYR A 45 9.66 5.86 -9.76
CA TYR A 45 9.65 5.11 -11.01
C TYR A 45 11.00 5.15 -11.76
N GLY A 46 11.48 3.97 -12.16
CA GLY A 46 12.73 3.81 -12.90
C GLY A 46 14.00 3.94 -12.07
N LYS A 47 13.89 3.98 -10.73
CA LYS A 47 15.03 4.02 -9.81
C LYS A 47 14.85 3.00 -8.67
N PRO A 48 15.92 2.39 -8.17
CA PRO A 48 15.88 1.63 -6.92
C PRO A 48 15.39 2.50 -5.76
N ALA A 49 14.53 1.95 -4.92
CA ALA A 49 14.02 2.62 -3.72
C ALA A 49 13.69 1.61 -2.63
N VAL A 50 13.70 2.05 -1.37
CA VAL A 50 13.34 1.24 -0.21
C VAL A 50 12.18 1.90 0.52
N PHE A 51 11.08 1.18 0.69
CA PHE A 51 9.94 1.64 1.48
C PHE A 51 9.91 0.87 2.79
N LEU A 52 9.90 1.63 3.88
CA LEU A 52 9.65 1.15 5.23
C LEU A 52 8.23 1.58 5.58
N MET A 53 7.36 0.63 5.90
CA MET A 53 5.97 0.92 6.24
C MET A 53 5.59 0.21 7.54
N ASP A 54 5.00 0.98 8.45
CA ASP A 54 4.44 0.48 9.69
C ASP A 54 2.92 0.50 9.58
N GLU A 55 2.32 -0.68 9.71
CA GLU A 55 0.88 -0.92 9.62
C GLU A 55 0.18 -0.22 8.43
N PRO A 56 0.67 -0.39 7.18
CA PRO A 56 0.11 0.28 6.01
C PRO A 56 -1.34 -0.11 5.71
N GLU A 57 -1.87 -1.17 6.34
CA GLU A 57 -3.24 -1.64 6.26
C GLU A 57 -4.24 -0.90 7.14
N ILE A 58 -3.78 -0.07 8.09
CA ILE A 58 -4.70 0.61 9.00
C ILE A 58 -5.67 1.45 8.17
N SER A 59 -6.97 1.16 8.33
CA SER A 59 -8.07 1.75 7.56
C SER A 59 -8.26 1.25 6.12
N LEU A 60 -7.48 0.30 5.62
CA LEU A 60 -7.68 -0.30 4.30
C LEU A 60 -8.69 -1.46 4.34
N HIS A 61 -9.55 -1.52 3.32
CA HIS A 61 -10.42 -2.67 3.10
C HIS A 61 -9.59 -3.92 2.75
N MET A 62 -10.05 -5.11 3.17
CA MET A 62 -9.30 -6.38 3.03
C MET A 62 -8.78 -6.62 1.60
N SER A 63 -9.63 -6.39 0.59
CA SER A 63 -9.24 -6.54 -0.82
C SER A 63 -8.08 -5.64 -1.27
N TRP A 64 -7.89 -4.49 -0.62
CA TRP A 64 -6.74 -3.62 -0.88
C TRP A 64 -5.50 -4.09 -0.15
N GLN A 65 -5.64 -4.64 1.06
CA GLN A 65 -4.52 -5.24 1.79
C GLN A 65 -3.86 -6.36 0.96
N GLU A 66 -4.66 -7.24 0.35
CA GLU A 66 -4.18 -8.35 -0.48
C GLU A 66 -3.50 -7.92 -1.79
N THR A 67 -3.69 -6.67 -2.21
CA THR A 67 -3.25 -6.18 -3.53
C THR A 67 -2.24 -5.03 -3.45
N ILE A 68 -1.99 -4.46 -2.26
CA ILE A 68 -1.15 -3.26 -2.11
C ILE A 68 0.29 -3.51 -2.52
N ILE A 69 0.91 -4.61 -2.08
CA ILE A 69 2.29 -4.99 -2.45
C ILE A 69 2.41 -5.11 -3.97
N ASN A 70 1.48 -5.86 -4.59
CA ASN A 70 1.46 -6.04 -6.03
C ASN A 70 1.27 -4.71 -6.77
N SER A 71 0.46 -3.80 -6.22
CA SER A 71 0.23 -2.49 -6.82
C SER A 71 1.49 -1.63 -6.76
N ILE A 72 2.20 -1.60 -5.63
CA ILE A 72 3.48 -0.87 -5.49
C ILE A 72 4.53 -1.43 -6.45
N ARG A 73 4.70 -2.75 -6.51
CA ARG A 73 5.68 -3.40 -7.40
C ARG A 73 5.35 -3.24 -8.88
N LYS A 74 4.06 -3.19 -9.25
CA LYS A 74 3.65 -2.86 -10.62
C LYS A 74 4.05 -1.44 -11.01
N ILE A 75 3.98 -0.50 -10.06
CA ILE A 75 4.41 0.87 -10.29
C ILE A 75 5.93 0.92 -10.42
N ASN A 76 6.68 0.39 -9.45
CA ASN A 76 8.14 0.31 -9.52
C ASN A 76 8.64 -1.10 -9.14
N PRO A 77 9.09 -1.91 -10.11
CA PRO A 77 9.57 -3.26 -9.83
C PRO A 77 10.89 -3.30 -9.07
N GLN A 78 11.62 -2.18 -8.98
CA GLN A 78 12.90 -2.06 -8.27
C GLN A 78 12.76 -1.60 -6.82
N ILE A 79 11.52 -1.45 -6.31
CA ILE A 79 11.28 -1.14 -4.90
C ILE A 79 11.53 -2.37 -4.02
N GLN A 80 12.30 -2.19 -2.96
CA GLN A 80 12.34 -3.09 -1.80
C GLN A 80 11.29 -2.63 -0.77
N LEU A 81 10.47 -3.57 -0.29
CA LEU A 81 9.45 -3.32 0.72
C LEU A 81 9.85 -4.00 2.03
N ILE A 82 9.83 -3.24 3.12
CA ILE A 82 9.91 -3.75 4.49
C ILE A 82 8.66 -3.26 5.20
N ILE A 83 7.82 -4.20 5.62
CA ILE A 83 6.49 -3.92 6.15
C ILE A 83 6.36 -4.58 7.51
N VAL A 84 5.94 -3.81 8.51
CA VAL A 84 5.48 -4.31 9.80
C VAL A 84 3.95 -4.26 9.78
N THR A 85 3.30 -5.36 10.12
CA THR A 85 1.84 -5.50 10.01
C THR A 85 1.31 -6.54 10.97
N HIS A 86 0.08 -6.33 11.47
CA HIS A 86 -0.69 -7.34 12.19
C HIS A 86 -1.63 -8.13 11.28
N SER A 87 -1.75 -7.74 10.01
CA SER A 87 -2.65 -8.37 9.04
C SER A 87 -1.91 -9.35 8.12
N PRO A 88 -2.17 -10.67 8.23
CA PRO A 88 -1.58 -11.64 7.32
C PRO A 88 -2.05 -11.44 5.86
N ALA A 89 -3.19 -10.76 5.64
CA ALA A 89 -3.75 -10.56 4.31
C ALA A 89 -2.80 -9.85 3.34
N ILE A 90 -1.89 -9.01 3.86
CA ILE A 90 -0.87 -8.32 3.05
C ILE A 90 0.05 -9.31 2.32
N VAL A 91 0.41 -10.42 2.96
CA VAL A 91 1.38 -11.40 2.41
C VAL A 91 0.72 -12.62 1.75
N MET A 92 -0.58 -12.84 1.96
CA MET A 92 -1.32 -14.00 1.47
C MET A 92 -1.28 -14.16 -0.06
N ASN A 93 -1.07 -13.08 -0.81
CA ASN A 93 -1.08 -13.10 -2.27
C ASN A 93 0.31 -13.31 -2.89
N GLY A 94 1.01 -14.37 -2.45
CA GLY A 94 2.28 -14.81 -3.03
C GLY A 94 3.56 -14.28 -2.36
N TYR A 95 3.46 -13.81 -1.12
CA TYR A 95 4.61 -13.25 -0.36
C TYR A 95 4.88 -13.97 0.96
N MET A 96 4.31 -15.16 1.16
CA MET A 96 4.51 -15.96 2.38
C MET A 96 5.98 -16.32 2.63
N ASP A 97 6.78 -16.51 1.57
CA ASP A 97 8.21 -16.81 1.68
C ASP A 97 9.04 -15.63 2.22
N ALA A 98 8.47 -14.41 2.21
CA ALA A 98 9.08 -13.20 2.72
C ALA A 98 8.51 -12.78 4.09
N TYR A 99 7.66 -13.60 4.69
CA TYR A 99 7.08 -13.34 6.02
C TYR A 99 8.01 -13.86 7.11
N VAL A 100 8.28 -13.01 8.10
CA VAL A 100 9.04 -13.37 9.31
C VAL A 100 8.21 -12.97 10.52
N ASP A 101 7.91 -13.93 11.40
CA ASP A 101 7.29 -13.64 12.69
C ASP A 101 8.30 -12.94 13.60
N ILE A 102 7.89 -11.82 14.20
CA ILE A 102 8.73 -11.03 15.12
C ILE A 102 9.31 -11.87 16.25
N LYS A 103 8.60 -12.91 16.71
CA LYS A 103 9.08 -13.82 17.76
C LYS A 103 10.36 -14.54 17.36
N ASN A 104 10.48 -14.92 16.09
CA ASN A 104 11.64 -15.65 15.58
C ASN A 104 12.89 -14.76 15.54
N ILE A 105 12.71 -13.45 15.34
CA ILE A 105 13.80 -12.47 15.32
C ILE A 105 14.40 -12.28 16.73
N VAL A 106 13.56 -12.21 17.76
CA VAL A 106 14.01 -11.94 19.14
C VAL A 106 14.79 -13.11 19.75
N THR A 107 14.51 -14.34 19.34
CA THR A 107 15.21 -15.54 19.83
C THR A 107 16.64 -15.72 19.31
N GLU A 108 17.00 -15.13 18.17
CA GLU A 108 18.36 -15.24 17.62
C GLU A 108 19.38 -14.41 18.41
N SER A 109 18.95 -13.34 19.09
CA SER A 109 19.81 -12.48 19.91
C SER A 109 20.23 -13.07 21.27
N SER A 110 19.72 -14.24 21.65
CA SER A 110 19.95 -14.84 22.98
C SER A 110 21.06 -15.91 23.02
N HIS A 111 21.83 -16.08 21.94
CA HIS A 111 23.02 -16.95 21.90
C HIS A 111 24.30 -16.12 21.79
N GLY A 112 24.62 -15.39 22.86
CA GLY A 112 25.88 -14.68 23.07
C GLY A 112 26.39 -14.90 24.49
#